data_AF-A0A966L956-F1
#
_entry.id   AF-A0A966L956-F1
#
_cell.length_a   1.000
_cell.length_b   1.000
_cell.length_c   1.000
_cell.angle_alpha   90.00
_cell.angle_beta   90.00
_cell.angle_gamma   90.00
#
_symmetry.space_group_name_H-M   'P 1'
#
loop_
_entity.id
_entity.type
_entity.pdbx_description
1 polymer ?
#
loop_
_entity_poly.entity_id
_entity_poly.type
_entity_poly.pdbx_seq_one_letter_code
_entity_poly.pdbx_strand_id
1 'polypeptide(L)' 'MRTITCFDCDHNFSAETSEEVLKKLYTHYMAEHHEIITSVDEAGKKAWMERFYAEWAQA' A
#
# COMPACT_ATOMS: atom_id res chain seq x y z
N MET A 1 16.42 -3.85 -2.06
CA MET A 1 15.38 -2.88 -2.44
C MET A 1 14.28 -3.63 -3.17
N ARG A 2 13.04 -3.50 -2.71
CA ARG A 2 11.87 -4.14 -3.33
C ARG A 2 10.96 -3.06 -3.90
N THR A 3 10.12 -3.44 -4.85
CA THR A 3 9.18 -2.55 -5.52
C THR A 3 7.76 -3.08 -5.35
N ILE A 4 6.84 -2.20 -4.96
CA ILE A 4 5.42 -2.47 -4.87
C ILE A 4 4.67 -1.53 -5.81
N THR A 5 3.74 -2.09 -6.56
CA THR A 5 2.77 -1.30 -7.34
C THR A 5 1.58 -0.98 -6.45
N CYS A 6 1.05 0.24 -6.56
CA CYS A 6 -0.22 0.59 -5.95
C CYS A 6 -1.29 -0.44 -6.37
N PHE A 7 -2.24 -0.74 -5.47
CA PHE A 7 -3.27 -1.74 -5.77
C PHE A 7 -4.44 -1.16 -6.55
N ASP A 8 -4.51 0.18 -6.64
CA ASP A 8 -5.60 0.93 -7.23
C ASP A 8 -5.13 1.82 -8.41
N CYS A 9 -3.83 1.85 -8.70
CA CYS A 9 -3.26 2.46 -9.91
C CYS A 9 -1.88 1.88 -10.29
N ASP A 10 -1.30 2.31 -11.41
CA ASP A 10 -0.03 1.78 -11.91
C ASP A 10 1.22 2.44 -11.30
N HIS A 11 1.09 3.26 -10.25
CA HIS A 11 2.25 3.90 -9.63
C HIS A 11 3.10 2.89 -8.86
N ASN A 12 4.42 2.93 -9.05
CA ASN A 12 5.35 2.02 -8.38
C ASN A 12 6.15 2.74 -7.27
N PHE A 13 6.36 2.05 -6.16
CA PHE A 13 7.12 2.53 -5.02
C PHE A 13 8.22 1.54 -4.67
N SER A 14 9.47 2.02 -4.62
CA SER A 14 10.61 1.21 -4.20
C SER A 14 11.16 1.70 -2.87
N ALA A 15 11.54 0.77 -2.00
CA ALA A 15 12.21 1.07 -0.74
C ALA A 15 13.09 -0.10 -0.25
N GLU A 16 13.94 0.16 0.75
CA GLU A 16 14.74 -0.88 1.39
C GLU A 16 13.92 -1.68 2.40
N THR A 17 13.00 -1.02 3.09
CA THR A 17 12.15 -1.62 4.12
C THR A 17 10.66 -1.53 3.77
N SER A 18 9.88 -2.44 4.34
CA SER A 18 8.41 -2.44 4.20
C SER A 18 7.80 -1.19 4.81
N GLU A 19 8.33 -0.71 5.94
CA GLU A 19 7.83 0.49 6.61
C GLU A 19 7.98 1.75 5.77
N GLU A 20 9.09 1.89 5.05
CA GLU A 20 9.32 3.01 4.14
C GLU A 20 8.35 2.98 2.95
N VAL A 21 8.18 1.83 2.30
CA VAL A 21 7.23 1.73 1.18
C VAL A 21 5.79 1.93 1.65
N LEU A 22 5.46 1.44 2.85
CA LEU A 22 4.12 1.60 3.43
C LEU A 22 3.81 3.09 3.68
N LYS A 23 4.78 3.86 4.18
CA LYS A 23 4.64 5.32 4.32
C LYS A 23 4.42 6.00 2.97
N LYS A 24 5.17 5.62 1.93
CA LYS A 24 5.00 6.17 0.57
C LYS A 24 3.62 5.85 0.00
N LEU A 25 3.17 4.60 0.14
CA LEU A 25 1.83 4.17 -0.25
C LEU A 25 0.77 4.95 0.53
N TYR A 26 0.89 5.09 1.85
CA TYR A 26 -0.07 5.86 2.64
C TYR A 26 -0.18 7.32 2.18
N THR A 27 0.94 8.00 1.95
CA THR A 27 0.94 9.38 1.42
C THR A 27 0.28 9.45 0.05
N HIS A 28 0.55 8.48 -0.83
CA HIS A 28 -0.09 8.40 -2.14
C HIS A 28 -1.60 8.16 -2.03
N TYR A 29 -2.05 7.23 -1.18
CA TYR A 29 -3.47 6.96 -0.98
C TYR A 29 -4.20 8.15 -0.38
N MET A 30 -3.59 8.88 0.55
CA MET A 30 -4.18 10.11 1.09
C MET A 30 -4.36 11.21 0.04
N ALA A 31 -3.49 11.26 -0.98
CA ALA A 31 -3.55 12.27 -2.05
C ALA A 31 -4.48 11.85 -3.20
N GLU A 32 -4.33 10.63 -3.71
CA GLU A 32 -4.92 10.19 -4.99
C GLU A 32 -6.04 9.14 -4.82
N HIS A 33 -6.10 8.46 -3.67
CA HIS A 33 -7.06 7.40 -3.39
C HIS A 33 -7.78 7.59 -2.04
N HIS A 34 -8.00 8.85 -1.67
CA HIS A 34 -8.51 9.22 -0.34
C HIS A 34 -9.82 8.51 -0.02
N GLU A 35 -10.75 8.49 -0.99
CA GLU A 35 -12.05 7.83 -0.84
C GLU A 35 -11.92 6.33 -0.56
N ILE A 36 -10.89 5.66 -1.09
CA ILE A 36 -10.67 4.23 -0.85
C ILE A 36 -10.31 4.05 0.61
N ILE A 37 -9.21 4.67 1.06
CA ILE A 37 -8.67 4.48 2.42
C ILE A 37 -9.58 5.03 3.53
N THR A 38 -10.46 6.01 3.25
CA THR A 38 -11.44 6.50 4.24
C THR A 38 -12.75 5.74 4.26
N SER A 39 -13.07 4.99 3.21
CA SER A 39 -14.33 4.24 3.12
C SER A 39 -14.22 2.78 3.57
N VAL A 40 -13.00 2.30 3.87
CA VAL A 40 -12.81 0.93 4.35
C VAL A 40 -13.03 0.83 5.86
N ASP A 41 -13.71 -0.23 6.30
CA ASP A 41 -13.83 -0.61 7.70
C ASP A 41 -12.57 -1.34 8.20
N GLU A 42 -12.53 -1.70 9.48
CA GLU A 42 -11.36 -2.39 10.06
C GLU A 42 -11.05 -3.72 9.36
N ALA A 43 -12.07 -4.44 8.85
CA ALA A 43 -11.87 -5.66 8.08
C ALA A 43 -11.19 -5.38 6.74
N GLY A 44 -11.63 -4.33 6.03
CA GLY A 44 -11.00 -3.85 4.80
C GLY A 44 -9.56 -3.41 5.01
N LYS A 45 -9.27 -2.67 6.08
CA LYS A 45 -7.88 -2.28 6.44
C LYS A 45 -7.00 -3.50 6.65
N LYS A 46 -7.51 -4.49 7.39
CA LYS A 46 -6.78 -5.73 7.65
C LYS A 46 -6.49 -6.49 6.35
N ALA A 47 -7.49 -6.68 5.49
CA ALA A 47 -7.31 -7.37 4.21
C ALA A 47 -6.29 -6.66 3.30
N TRP A 48 -6.31 -5.32 3.28
CA TRP A 48 -5.32 -4.52 2.55
C TRP A 48 -3.90 -4.74 3.10
N MET A 49 -3.74 -4.72 4.43
CA MET A 49 -2.44 -4.96 5.08
C MET A 49 -1.93 -6.38 4.84
N GLU A 50 -2.81 -7.39 4.88
CA GLU A 50 -2.46 -8.78 4.57
C GLU A 50 -1.96 -8.92 3.12
N ARG A 51 -2.66 -8.30 2.16
CA ARG A 51 -2.22 -8.24 0.76
C ARG A 51 -0.87 -7.54 0.63
N PHE A 52 -0.69 -6.40 1.29
CA PHE A 52 0.57 -5.65 1.27
C PHE A 52 1.75 -6.52 1.74
N TYR A 53 1.64 -7.21 2.87
CA TYR A 53 2.73 -8.05 3.36
C TYR A 53 2.99 -9.27 2.48
N ALA A 54 1.95 -9.86 1.88
CA ALA A 54 2.10 -10.97 0.94
C ALA A 54 2.84 -10.55 -0.34
N GLU A 55 2.49 -9.39 -0.91
CA GLU A 55 3.19 -8.83 -2.09
C GLU A 55 4.62 -8.44 -1.73
N TRP A 56 4.84 -7.78 -0.59
CA TRP A 56 6.18 -7.42 -0.12
C TRP A 56 7.08 -8.63 0.11
N ALA A 57 6.54 -9.76 0.59
CA ALA A 57 7.33 -10.98 0.80
C ALA A 57 7.79 -11.61 -0.53
N GLN A 58 7.04 -11.40 -1.62
CA GLN A 58 7.29 -11.96 -2.95
C GLN A 58 8.10 -11.03 -3.88
N ALA A 59 8.13 -9.73 -3.58
CA ALA A 59 8.92 -8.72 -4.27
C ALA A 59 10.43 -8.78 -3.94
#